data_AF-A0A2E0QTP9-F1
#
_entry.id   AF-A0A2E0QTP9-F1
#
_cell.length_a   1.000
_cell.length_b   1.000
_cell.length_c   1.000
_cell.angle_alpha   90.00
_cell.angle_beta   90.00
_cell.angle_gamma   90.00
#
_symmetry.space_group_name_H-M   'P 1'
#
loop_
_entity.id
_entity.type
_entity.pdbx_description
1 polymer ?
#
loop_
_entity_poly.entity_id
_entity_poly.type
_entity_poly.pdbx_seq_one_letter_code
_entity_poly.pdbx_strand_id
1 'polypeptide(L)'
;MKKAPKFVRVLRTTTPFLQAISLLLVAVSLIYSHIETSLIADQLAENRKELEATKTANKRMYTFDLLGDLSENGDLADANFAMVKLINKGARVTTDKNGLPTVVNEDGSPSTLTINDRDLVALLNYYELLGTAWKNNTIDEALLFHVRGGPIKRAHGVCEEYIRKRGKKIKAPNLYENFRLMAAKVDEQEGMPDK
;
A
#
# COMPACT_ATOMS: atom_id res chain seq x y z
N MET A 1 18.92 -77.02 -47.59
CA MET A 1 18.72 -75.60 -47.23
C MET A 1 17.22 -75.31 -47.16
N LYS A 2 16.63 -75.16 -45.96
CA LYS A 2 15.19 -74.84 -45.78
C LYS A 2 14.99 -73.34 -46.03
N LYS A 3 14.24 -72.96 -47.08
CA LYS A 3 13.83 -71.57 -47.32
C LYS A 3 12.88 -71.14 -46.20
N ALA A 4 13.24 -70.07 -45.48
CA ALA A 4 12.37 -69.49 -44.47
C ALA A 4 11.02 -69.07 -45.11
N PRO A 5 9.87 -69.30 -44.44
CA PRO A 5 8.56 -69.01 -45.00
C PRO A 5 8.40 -67.51 -45.25
N LYS A 6 7.85 -67.15 -46.41
CA LYS A 6 7.62 -65.75 -46.88
C LYS A 6 6.93 -64.86 -45.83
N PHE A 7 6.17 -65.45 -44.92
CA PHE A 7 5.47 -64.76 -43.82
C PHE A 7 6.40 -64.04 -42.84
N VAL A 8 7.59 -64.60 -42.54
CA VAL A 8 8.55 -64.01 -41.60
C VAL A 8 9.19 -62.74 -42.15
N ARG A 9 9.25 -62.60 -43.49
CA ARG A 9 9.85 -61.44 -44.14
C ARG A 9 8.89 -60.23 -44.15
N VAL A 10 7.57 -60.46 -44.21
CA VAL A 10 6.54 -59.41 -44.14
C VAL A 10 6.41 -58.85 -42.72
N LEU A 11 6.51 -59.70 -41.69
CA LEU A 11 6.47 -59.30 -40.27
C LEU A 11 7.67 -58.43 -39.85
N ARG A 12 8.84 -58.57 -40.51
CA ARG A 12 10.03 -57.74 -40.25
C ARG A 12 10.00 -56.36 -40.93
N THR A 13 9.21 -56.19 -42.00
CA THR A 13 9.12 -54.91 -42.72
C THR A 13 7.99 -54.02 -42.21
N THR A 14 6.96 -54.59 -41.56
CA THR A 14 5.83 -53.84 -41.00
C THR A 14 6.08 -53.31 -39.58
N THR A 15 6.98 -53.95 -38.82
CA THR A 15 7.37 -53.53 -37.46
C THR A 15 7.94 -52.10 -37.41
N PRO A 16 8.91 -51.69 -38.26
CA PRO A 16 9.44 -50.33 -38.22
C PRO A 16 8.40 -49.28 -38.65
N PHE A 17 7.48 -49.63 -39.55
CA PHE A 17 6.38 -48.76 -39.96
C PHE A 17 5.38 -48.51 -38.82
N LEU A 18 4.98 -49.57 -38.10
CA LEU A 18 4.11 -49.45 -36.93
C LEU A 18 4.80 -48.69 -35.78
N GLN A 19 6.12 -48.87 -35.59
CA GLN A 19 6.91 -48.09 -34.63
C GLN A 19 6.96 -46.60 -35.01
N ALA A 20 7.14 -46.28 -36.30
CA ALA A 20 7.13 -44.90 -36.79
C ALA A 20 5.77 -44.23 -36.58
N ILE A 21 4.66 -44.93 -36.83
CA ILE A 21 3.30 -44.43 -36.54
C ILE A 21 3.12 -44.19 -35.04
N SER A 22 3.56 -45.14 -34.20
CA SER A 22 3.46 -44.99 -32.74
C SER A 22 4.25 -43.77 -32.23
N LEU A 23 5.47 -43.56 -32.74
CA LEU A 23 6.29 -42.39 -32.40
C LEU A 23 5.64 -41.08 -32.85
N LEU A 24 5.03 -41.06 -34.04
CA LEU A 24 4.31 -39.89 -34.54
C LEU A 24 3.11 -39.56 -33.64
N LEU A 25 2.32 -40.55 -33.23
CA LEU A 25 1.18 -40.34 -32.33
C LEU A 25 1.61 -39.81 -30.96
N VAL A 26 2.71 -40.32 -30.41
CA VAL A 26 3.30 -39.80 -29.16
C VAL A 26 3.79 -38.37 -29.34
N ALA A 27 4.48 -38.05 -30.45
CA ALA A 27 4.96 -36.70 -30.73
C ALA A 27 3.80 -35.70 -30.88
N VAL A 28 2.74 -36.06 -31.60
CA VAL A 28 1.53 -35.23 -31.73
C VAL A 28 0.87 -35.01 -30.37
N SER A 29 0.78 -36.05 -29.54
CA SER A 29 0.20 -35.94 -28.18
C SER A 29 1.03 -35.02 -27.29
N LEU A 30 2.36 -35.09 -27.37
CA LEU A 30 3.26 -34.20 -26.63
C LEU A 30 3.16 -32.75 -27.10
N ILE A 31 3.09 -32.51 -28.41
CA ILE A 31 2.89 -31.17 -28.99
C ILE A 31 1.55 -30.59 -28.53
N TYR A 32 0.48 -31.38 -28.62
CA TYR A 32 -0.85 -30.96 -28.19
C TYR A 32 -0.89 -30.61 -26.69
N SER A 33 -0.31 -31.47 -25.84
CA SER A 33 -0.20 -31.19 -24.41
C SER A 33 0.62 -29.94 -24.13
N HIS A 34 1.73 -29.72 -24.86
CA HIS A 34 2.53 -28.52 -24.71
C HIS A 34 1.74 -27.25 -25.07
N ILE A 35 1.01 -27.26 -26.18
CA ILE A 35 0.16 -26.14 -26.63
C ILE A 35 -0.92 -25.81 -25.60
N GLU A 36 -1.61 -26.83 -25.07
CA GLU A 36 -2.62 -26.62 -24.02
C GLU A 36 -2.00 -26.01 -22.76
N THR A 37 -0.83 -26.52 -22.32
CA THR A 37 -0.16 -25.97 -21.14
C THR A 37 0.31 -24.52 -21.33
N SER A 38 0.79 -24.15 -22.53
CA SER A 38 1.16 -22.76 -22.82
C SER A 38 -0.05 -21.84 -22.83
N LEU A 39 -1.17 -22.27 -23.44
CA LEU A 39 -2.40 -21.47 -23.48
C LEU A 39 -2.97 -21.22 -22.09
N ILE A 40 -2.95 -22.24 -21.22
CA ILE A 40 -3.38 -22.10 -19.81
C ILE A 40 -2.45 -21.15 -19.06
N ALA A 41 -1.14 -21.23 -19.29
CA ALA A 41 -0.17 -20.33 -18.64
C ALA A 41 -0.39 -18.87 -19.03
N ASP A 42 -0.65 -18.61 -20.32
CA ASP A 42 -0.94 -17.26 -20.83
C ASP A 42 -2.23 -16.70 -20.22
N GLN A 43 -3.31 -17.49 -20.19
CA GLN A 43 -4.57 -17.07 -19.57
C GLN A 43 -4.41 -16.79 -18.07
N LEU A 44 -3.64 -17.61 -17.36
CA LEU A 44 -3.36 -17.39 -15.94
C LEU A 44 -2.55 -16.10 -15.71
N ALA A 45 -1.61 -15.78 -16.61
CA ALA A 45 -0.85 -14.54 -16.54
C ALA A 45 -1.74 -13.31 -16.76
N GLU A 46 -2.65 -13.38 -17.73
CA GLU A 46 -3.64 -12.33 -17.98
C GLU A 46 -4.58 -12.12 -16.79
N ASN A 47 -5.20 -13.21 -16.29
CA ASN A 47 -6.11 -13.13 -15.13
C ASN A 47 -5.41 -12.58 -13.88
N ARG A 48 -4.12 -12.91 -13.67
CA ARG A 48 -3.33 -12.33 -12.58
C ARG A 48 -3.14 -10.83 -12.76
N LYS A 49 -2.85 -10.37 -13.98
CA LYS A 49 -2.70 -8.95 -14.29
C LYS A 49 -4.00 -8.18 -14.02
N GLU A 50 -5.13 -8.72 -14.44
CA GLU A 50 -6.46 -8.13 -14.19
C GLU A 50 -6.79 -8.09 -12.69
N LEU A 51 -6.49 -9.16 -11.96
CA LEU A 51 -6.69 -9.22 -10.51
C LEU A 51 -5.87 -8.15 -9.78
N GLU A 52 -4.60 -7.98 -10.14
CA GLU A 52 -3.73 -6.95 -9.53
C GLU A 52 -4.16 -5.53 -9.92
N ALA A 53 -4.63 -5.32 -11.15
CA ALA A 53 -5.22 -4.04 -11.57
C ALA A 53 -6.47 -3.72 -10.75
N THR A 54 -7.36 -4.70 -10.55
CA THR A 54 -8.59 -4.55 -9.75
C THR A 54 -8.28 -4.26 -8.28
N LYS A 55 -7.31 -4.98 -7.68
CA LYS A 55 -6.85 -4.70 -6.32
C LYS A 55 -6.33 -3.27 -6.18
N THR A 56 -5.52 -2.82 -7.13
CA THR A 56 -4.98 -1.46 -7.16
C THR A 56 -6.10 -0.43 -7.26
N ALA A 57 -7.09 -0.65 -8.14
CA ALA A 57 -8.25 0.22 -8.28
C ALA A 57 -9.07 0.31 -6.98
N ASN A 58 -9.35 -0.83 -6.34
CA ASN A 58 -10.08 -0.88 -5.06
C ASN A 58 -9.34 -0.15 -3.94
N LYS A 59 -8.02 -0.31 -3.86
CA LYS A 59 -7.19 0.42 -2.90
C LYS A 59 -7.27 1.93 -3.12
N ARG A 60 -7.20 2.39 -4.37
CA ARG A 60 -7.34 3.83 -4.71
C ARG A 60 -8.69 4.38 -4.32
N MET A 61 -9.76 3.67 -4.64
CA MET A 61 -11.12 4.06 -4.27
C MET A 61 -11.26 4.20 -2.75
N TYR A 62 -10.83 3.19 -2.01
CA TYR A 62 -10.86 3.22 -0.54
C TYR A 62 -9.96 4.33 0.04
N THR A 63 -8.80 4.60 -0.55
CA THR A 63 -7.97 5.77 -0.18
C THR A 63 -8.76 7.06 -0.38
N PHE A 64 -9.44 7.24 -1.51
CA PHE A 64 -10.21 8.45 -1.77
C PHE A 64 -11.36 8.63 -0.78
N ASP A 65 -12.07 7.55 -0.45
CA ASP A 65 -13.16 7.59 0.54
C ASP A 65 -12.61 8.06 1.90
N LEU A 66 -11.51 7.46 2.39
CA LEU A 66 -10.86 7.87 3.64
C LEU A 66 -10.31 9.31 3.61
N LEU A 67 -9.85 9.78 2.45
CA LEU A 67 -9.42 11.17 2.29
C LEU A 67 -10.62 12.13 2.22
N GLY A 68 -11.74 11.66 1.68
CA GLY A 68 -13.02 12.36 1.56
C GLY A 68 -13.68 12.63 2.91
N ASP A 69 -13.58 11.71 3.87
CA ASP A 69 -14.04 11.91 5.25
C ASP A 69 -13.51 13.20 5.89
N LEU A 70 -12.31 13.64 5.50
CA LEU A 70 -11.73 14.89 5.99
C LEU A 70 -12.41 16.15 5.43
N SER A 71 -13.06 16.04 4.27
CA SER A 71 -13.84 17.14 3.67
C SER A 71 -15.29 17.16 4.14
N GLU A 72 -15.84 16.01 4.52
CA GLU A 72 -17.24 15.89 4.96
C GLU A 72 -17.41 16.18 6.47
N ASN A 73 -16.35 15.96 7.26
CA ASN A 73 -16.34 16.27 8.68
C ASN A 73 -15.80 17.69 8.92
N GLY A 74 -16.71 18.65 9.13
CA GLY A 74 -16.36 20.06 9.34
C GLY A 74 -15.35 20.30 10.48
N ASP A 75 -15.49 19.61 11.61
CA ASP A 75 -14.55 19.73 12.74
C ASP A 75 -13.14 19.25 12.36
N LEU A 76 -13.05 18.16 11.59
CA LEU A 76 -11.78 17.59 11.14
C LEU A 76 -11.16 18.43 10.01
N ALA A 77 -11.98 18.97 9.12
CA ALA A 77 -11.58 19.92 8.10
C ALA A 77 -10.96 21.17 8.75
N ASP A 78 -11.66 21.75 9.73
CA ASP A 78 -11.19 22.93 10.47
C ASP A 78 -9.91 22.64 11.26
N ALA A 79 -9.83 21.49 11.95
CA ALA A 79 -8.62 21.05 12.64
C ALA A 79 -7.43 20.92 11.68
N ASN A 80 -7.66 20.32 10.51
CA ASN A 80 -6.61 20.15 9.50
C ASN A 80 -6.21 21.49 8.85
N PHE A 81 -7.17 22.37 8.55
CA PHE A 81 -6.88 23.72 8.04
C PHE A 81 -6.10 24.55 9.06
N ALA A 82 -6.50 24.50 10.34
CA ALA A 82 -5.80 25.17 11.42
C ALA A 82 -4.36 24.65 11.55
N MET A 83 -4.19 23.33 11.48
CA MET A 83 -2.88 22.68 11.52
C MET A 83 -2.00 23.07 10.33
N VAL A 84 -2.51 23.00 9.11
CA VAL A 84 -1.79 23.39 7.89
C VAL A 84 -1.41 24.88 7.92
N LYS A 85 -2.32 25.75 8.37
CA LYS A 85 -2.07 27.19 8.47
C LYS A 85 -1.00 27.53 9.51
N LEU A 86 -0.94 26.78 10.61
CA LEU A 86 0.11 26.93 11.60
C LEU A 86 1.46 26.51 11.02
N ILE A 87 1.52 25.39 10.33
CA ILE A 87 2.81 24.84 9.90
C ILE A 87 3.34 25.57 8.67
N ASN A 88 2.47 26.06 7.78
CA ASN A 88 2.86 26.93 6.67
C ASN A 88 3.40 28.29 7.11
N LYS A 89 3.13 28.71 8.37
CA LYS A 89 3.72 29.91 8.97
C LYS A 89 5.02 29.63 9.73
N GLY A 90 5.58 28.43 9.57
CA GLY A 90 6.78 27.97 10.28
C GLY A 90 6.57 27.83 11.79
N ALA A 91 5.31 27.77 12.23
CA ALA A 91 5.00 27.76 13.64
C ALA A 91 5.42 26.43 14.28
N ARG A 92 6.03 26.52 15.46
CA ARG A 92 6.47 25.39 16.29
C ARG A 92 5.55 25.23 17.48
N VAL A 93 5.40 24.02 17.98
CA VAL A 93 4.61 23.78 19.19
C VAL A 93 5.52 23.89 20.40
N THR A 94 5.18 24.82 21.28
CA THR A 94 5.74 24.96 22.62
C THR A 94 4.70 24.53 23.66
N THR A 95 5.00 24.80 24.92
CA THR A 95 4.08 24.54 26.01
C THR A 95 3.81 25.83 26.74
N ASP A 96 2.55 26.06 27.08
CA ASP A 96 2.22 27.09 28.05
C ASP A 96 2.62 26.66 29.46
N LYS A 97 2.51 27.61 30.39
CA LYS A 97 2.75 27.43 31.83
C LYS A 97 1.87 26.35 32.50
N ASN A 98 0.79 25.92 31.85
CA ASN A 98 -0.15 24.91 32.33
C ASN A 98 0.09 23.53 31.72
N GLY A 99 1.08 23.40 30.83
CA GLY A 99 1.39 22.14 30.16
C GLY A 99 0.53 21.88 28.91
N LEU A 100 -0.23 22.88 28.43
CA LEU A 100 -1.00 22.78 27.19
C LEU A 100 -0.10 23.10 25.98
N PRO A 101 -0.30 22.43 24.83
CA PRO A 101 0.41 22.77 23.61
C PRO A 101 0.01 24.18 23.17
N THR A 102 0.99 25.07 23.05
CA THR A 102 0.80 26.38 22.44
C THR A 102 1.61 26.44 21.17
N VAL A 103 1.02 26.93 20.09
CA VAL A 103 1.77 27.09 18.85
C VAL A 103 2.40 28.49 18.86
N VAL A 104 3.69 28.58 18.63
CA VAL A 104 4.46 29.83 18.49
C VAL A 104 4.94 29.95 17.06
N ASN A 105 5.00 31.15 16.50
CA ASN A 105 5.56 31.38 15.17
C ASN A 105 7.09 31.16 15.19
N GLU A 106 7.74 31.22 14.03
CA GLU A 106 9.21 31.04 13.92
C GLU A 106 10.01 31.99 14.81
N ASP A 107 9.48 33.20 15.02
CA ASP A 107 10.06 34.25 15.87
C ASP A 107 9.85 34.03 17.38
N GLY A 108 9.19 32.93 17.77
CA GLY A 108 8.87 32.60 19.16
C GLY A 108 7.66 33.35 19.73
N SER A 109 7.00 34.21 18.94
CA SER A 109 5.76 34.87 19.36
C SER A 109 4.60 33.87 19.43
N PRO A 110 3.64 34.05 20.36
CA PRO A 110 2.45 33.21 20.38
C PRO A 110 1.71 33.30 19.04
N SER A 111 1.43 32.15 18.42
CA SER A 111 0.57 32.13 17.26
C SER A 111 -0.86 32.44 17.71
N THR A 112 -1.56 33.30 16.97
CA THR A 112 -2.97 33.61 17.22
C THR A 112 -3.90 32.43 16.91
N LEU A 113 -3.39 31.39 16.23
CA LEU A 113 -4.11 30.14 16.06
C LEU A 113 -3.93 29.25 17.29
N THR A 114 -4.99 29.10 18.06
CA THR A 114 -5.12 28.09 19.11
C THR A 114 -5.84 26.87 18.52
N ILE A 115 -5.20 25.71 18.53
CA ILE A 115 -5.87 24.44 18.28
C ILE A 115 -6.26 23.89 19.65
N ASN A 116 -7.54 23.59 19.86
CA ASN A 116 -7.99 23.06 21.14
C ASN A 116 -7.69 21.54 21.24
N ASP A 117 -7.78 20.99 22.45
CA ASP A 117 -7.54 19.56 22.71
C ASP A 117 -8.44 18.62 21.89
N ARG A 118 -9.70 19.02 21.66
CA ARG A 118 -10.68 18.21 20.89
C ARG A 118 -10.22 18.08 19.44
N ASP A 119 -9.82 19.18 18.82
CA ASP A 119 -9.40 19.24 17.43
C ASP A 119 -8.10 18.44 17.21
N LEU A 120 -7.15 18.53 18.15
CA LEU A 120 -5.93 17.71 18.13
C LEU A 120 -6.25 16.21 18.20
N VAL A 121 -7.17 15.81 19.08
CA VAL A 121 -7.58 14.40 19.21
C VAL A 121 -8.30 13.93 17.96
N ALA A 122 -9.16 14.74 17.36
CA ALA A 122 -9.84 14.41 16.10
C ALA A 122 -8.83 14.18 14.97
N LEU A 123 -7.85 15.07 14.84
CA LEU A 123 -6.78 14.95 13.86
C LEU A 123 -5.90 13.71 14.08
N LEU A 124 -5.54 13.43 15.34
CA LEU A 124 -4.79 12.24 15.73
C LEU A 124 -5.53 10.94 15.39
N ASN A 125 -6.82 10.87 15.70
CA ASN A 125 -7.65 9.70 15.39
C ASN A 125 -7.75 9.50 13.88
N TYR A 126 -7.88 10.57 13.11
CA TYR A 126 -7.87 10.50 11.64
C TYR A 126 -6.56 9.96 11.09
N TYR A 127 -5.41 10.50 11.52
CA TYR A 127 -4.13 10.00 11.05
C TYR A 127 -3.81 8.59 11.54
N GLU A 128 -4.32 8.19 12.70
CA GLU A 128 -4.22 6.82 13.18
C GLU A 128 -5.10 5.85 12.37
N LEU A 129 -6.28 6.29 11.94
CA LEU A 129 -7.11 5.55 10.99
C LEU A 129 -6.37 5.33 9.67
N LEU A 130 -5.77 6.39 9.12
CA LEU A 130 -4.92 6.31 7.93
C LEU A 130 -3.72 5.38 8.15
N GLY A 131 -3.01 5.52 9.27
CA GLY A 131 -1.87 4.67 9.62
C GLY A 131 -2.26 3.20 9.76
N THR A 132 -3.44 2.92 10.32
CA THR A 132 -3.98 1.57 10.43
C THR A 132 -4.31 0.98 9.06
N ALA A 133 -4.96 1.77 8.20
CA ALA A 133 -5.29 1.36 6.84
C ALA A 133 -4.03 1.12 5.98
N TRP A 134 -3.03 2.00 6.11
CA TRP A 134 -1.70 1.83 5.51
C TRP A 134 -1.05 0.52 5.96
N LYS A 135 -0.96 0.28 7.27
CA LYS A 135 -0.35 -0.93 7.84
C LYS A 135 -1.05 -2.22 7.41
N ASN A 136 -2.36 -2.16 7.24
CA ASN A 136 -3.16 -3.29 6.76
C ASN A 136 -3.14 -3.44 5.23
N ASN A 137 -2.38 -2.60 4.52
CA ASN A 137 -2.25 -2.62 3.07
C ASN A 137 -3.60 -2.48 2.33
N THR A 138 -4.54 -1.74 2.92
CA THR A 138 -5.89 -1.53 2.35
C THR A 138 -6.01 -0.27 1.50
N ILE A 139 -5.02 0.62 1.57
CA ILE A 139 -4.96 1.86 0.81
C ILE A 139 -3.81 1.84 -0.20
N ASP A 140 -3.93 2.68 -1.24
CA ASP A 140 -2.84 3.01 -2.16
C ASP A 140 -1.84 3.96 -1.46
N GLU A 141 -0.67 3.41 -1.11
CA GLU A 141 0.43 4.13 -0.43
C GLU A 141 0.95 5.31 -1.27
N ALA A 142 1.14 5.10 -2.58
CA ALA A 142 1.68 6.13 -3.46
C ALA A 142 0.71 7.31 -3.55
N LEU A 143 -0.59 7.03 -3.67
CA LEU A 143 -1.62 8.05 -3.66
C LEU A 143 -1.68 8.78 -2.31
N LEU A 144 -1.64 8.05 -1.18
CA LEU A 144 -1.65 8.65 0.15
C LEU A 144 -0.47 9.62 0.30
N PHE A 145 0.74 9.20 -0.02
CA PHE A 145 1.93 10.03 0.18
C PHE A 145 1.98 11.20 -0.79
N HIS A 146 1.52 11.02 -2.03
CA HIS A 146 1.40 12.12 -2.99
C HIS A 146 0.43 13.21 -2.50
N VAL A 147 -0.73 12.82 -1.95
CA VAL A 147 -1.76 13.79 -1.52
C VAL A 147 -1.54 14.32 -0.10
N ARG A 148 -0.96 13.52 0.79
CA ARG A 148 -0.91 13.79 2.24
C ARG A 148 0.46 13.67 2.90
N GLY A 149 1.52 13.28 2.19
CA GLY A 149 2.86 13.11 2.80
C GLY A 149 3.32 14.34 3.59
N GLY A 150 3.35 15.50 2.92
CA GLY A 150 3.71 16.77 3.57
C GLY A 150 2.84 17.09 4.81
N PRO A 151 1.50 17.09 4.71
CA PRO A 151 0.62 17.25 5.87
C PRO A 151 0.85 16.24 7.01
N ILE A 152 1.04 14.95 6.72
CA ILE A 152 1.29 13.89 7.72
C ILE A 152 2.54 14.21 8.53
N LYS A 153 3.66 14.49 7.85
CA LYS A 153 4.95 14.83 8.48
C LYS A 153 4.84 16.07 9.38
N ARG A 154 4.24 17.11 8.83
CA ARG A 154 4.02 18.38 9.51
C ARG A 154 3.14 18.19 10.75
N ALA A 155 2.01 17.50 10.62
CA ALA A 155 1.10 17.23 11.73
C ALA A 155 1.74 16.32 12.78
N HIS A 156 2.57 15.35 12.37
CA HIS A 156 3.27 14.44 13.29
C HIS A 156 4.15 15.21 14.26
N GLY A 157 4.96 16.18 13.81
CA GLY A 157 5.81 16.97 14.72
C GLY A 157 5.01 17.75 15.77
N VAL A 158 3.83 18.26 15.41
CA VAL A 158 2.92 18.94 16.35
C VAL A 158 2.29 17.95 17.34
N CYS A 159 1.87 16.81 16.82
CA CYS A 159 1.17 15.77 17.55
C CYS A 159 2.09 14.99 18.49
N GLU A 160 3.36 14.77 18.15
CA GLU A 160 4.32 14.02 18.96
C GLU A 160 4.48 14.63 20.35
N GLU A 161 4.59 15.95 20.43
CA GLU A 161 4.70 16.65 21.70
C GLU A 161 3.42 16.56 22.54
N TYR A 162 2.26 16.57 21.87
CA TYR A 162 0.96 16.32 22.51
C TYR A 162 0.87 14.88 23.05
N ILE A 163 1.22 13.88 22.25
CA ILE A 163 1.24 12.45 22.61
C ILE A 163 2.17 12.21 23.79
N ARG A 164 3.39 12.75 23.74
CA ARG A 164 4.39 12.57 24.81
C ARG A 164 3.89 13.08 26.16
N LYS A 165 3.17 14.20 26.19
CA LYS A 165 2.63 14.79 27.42
C LYS A 165 1.35 14.10 27.89
N ARG A 166 0.42 13.79 26.97
CA ARG A 166 -0.82 13.06 27.28
C ARG A 166 -0.55 11.62 27.67
N GLY A 167 0.37 10.92 26.99
CA GLY A 167 0.80 9.54 27.29
C GLY A 167 1.52 9.39 28.64
N LYS A 168 2.06 10.48 29.21
CA LYS A 168 2.49 10.46 30.62
C LYS A 168 1.31 10.45 31.59
N LYS A 169 0.18 11.04 31.21
CA LYS A 169 -1.06 11.09 32.01
C LYS A 169 -1.97 9.88 31.74
N ILE A 170 -1.97 9.36 30.52
CA ILE A 170 -2.76 8.23 30.04
C ILE A 170 -1.82 7.02 29.97
N LYS A 171 -2.10 5.94 30.72
CA LYS A 171 -1.28 4.72 30.74
C LYS A 171 -1.43 3.86 29.45
N ALA A 172 -1.24 4.47 28.29
CA ALA A 172 -1.36 3.86 26.96
C ALA A 172 -0.09 4.14 26.14
N PRO A 173 0.95 3.28 26.27
CA PRO A 173 2.27 3.53 25.67
C PRO A 173 2.27 3.50 24.13
N ASN A 174 1.26 2.87 23.51
CA ASN A 174 1.17 2.68 22.05
C ASN A 174 0.07 3.55 21.42
N LEU A 175 -0.35 4.61 22.11
CA LEU A 175 -1.37 5.51 21.59
C LEU A 175 -0.83 6.20 20.33
N TYR A 176 -1.53 6.00 19.21
CA TYR A 176 -1.18 6.54 17.88
C TYR A 176 0.13 5.99 17.27
N GLU A 177 0.48 4.74 17.58
CA GLU A 177 1.69 4.10 17.07
C GLU A 177 1.66 3.93 15.53
N ASN A 178 0.51 3.62 14.93
CA ASN A 178 0.46 3.43 13.47
C ASN A 178 0.67 4.76 12.74
N PHE A 179 0.14 5.86 13.28
CA PHE A 179 0.46 7.20 12.78
C PHE A 179 1.96 7.50 12.87
N ARG A 180 2.60 7.20 14.01
CA ARG A 180 4.04 7.41 14.20
C ARG A 180 4.88 6.66 13.15
N LEU A 181 4.56 5.38 12.93
CA LEU A 181 5.23 4.55 11.92
C LEU A 181 5.00 5.08 10.50
N MET A 182 3.77 5.51 10.20
CA MET A 182 3.43 6.09 8.91
C MET A 182 4.19 7.41 8.66
N ALA A 183 4.31 8.28 9.66
CA ALA A 183 5.06 9.53 9.54
C ALA A 183 6.56 9.29 9.27
N ALA A 184 7.16 8.33 9.98
CA ALA A 184 8.55 7.93 9.72
C ALA A 184 8.74 7.40 8.28
N LYS A 185 7.74 6.67 7.75
CA LYS A 185 7.80 6.17 6.37
C LYS A 185 7.76 7.29 5.33
N VAL A 186 6.98 8.34 5.58
CA VAL A 186 6.97 9.53 4.72
C VAL A 186 8.34 10.20 4.69
N ASP A 187 8.99 10.34 5.84
CA ASP A 187 10.34 10.92 5.93
C ASP A 187 11.39 10.12 5.14
N GLU A 188 11.30 8.78 5.17
CA GLU A 188 12.18 7.92 4.37
C GLU A 188 12.01 8.14 2.85
N GLN A 189 10.78 8.38 2.38
CA GLN A 189 10.50 8.55 0.95
C GLN A 189 10.94 9.93 0.42
N GLU A 190 10.80 11.00 1.20
CA GLU A 190 11.26 12.34 0.81
C GLU A 190 12.79 12.49 0.85
N GLY A 191 13.49 11.64 1.63
CA GLY A 191 14.95 11.61 1.71
C GLY A 191 15.64 10.85 0.55
N MET A 192 14.86 10.24 -0.36
CA MET A 192 15.43 9.58 -1.54
C MET A 192 15.66 10.61 -2.66
N PRO A 193 16.86 10.71 -3.23
CA PRO A 193 17.06 11.49 -4.45
C PRO A 193 16.18 10.93 -5.56
N ASP A 194 15.52 11.80 -6.32
CA ASP A 194 14.71 11.44 -7.49
C ASP A 194 15.50 10.46 -8.36
N LYS A 195 14.98 9.24 -8.52
CA LYS A 195 15.55 8.22 -9.40
C LYS A 195 15.09 8.38 -10.83
#